data_AF-A0A1I2F6Y2-F1
#
_entry.id   AF-A0A1I2F6Y2-F1
#
_cell.length_a   1.000
_cell.length_b   1.000
_cell.length_c   1.000
_cell.angle_alpha   90.00
_cell.angle_beta   90.00
_cell.angle_gamma   90.00
#
_symmetry.space_group_name_H-M   'P 1'
#
loop_
_entity.id
_entity.type
_entity.pdbx_description
1 polymer ?
#
loop_
_entity_poly.entity_id
_entity_poly.type
_entity_poly.pdbx_seq_one_letter_code
_entity_poly.pdbx_strand_id
1 'polypeptide(L)'
;MTDLISTAIAELEKNKRNRKRKVWAAVIIILALIMIKPVSIFSVNFFLFFSKLFNTGGALPNQVLWAILGIFVGAIYGAWAARRKYNLDAKWVLYPVGGLTLFILICLLINKV
;
A
#
# COMPACT_ATOMS: atom_id res chain seq x y z
N MET A 1 50.81 13.14 -7.58
CA MET A 1 50.60 12.07 -6.57
C MET A 1 49.27 12.20 -5.84
N THR A 2 48.84 13.42 -5.49
CA THR A 2 47.55 13.73 -4.86
C THR A 2 46.32 13.34 -5.69
N ASP A 3 46.36 13.53 -7.01
CA ASP A 3 45.21 13.21 -7.89
C ASP A 3 44.88 11.71 -7.93
N LEU A 4 45.90 10.84 -7.95
CA LEU A 4 45.72 9.39 -7.94
C LEU A 4 45.11 8.88 -6.64
N ILE A 5 45.40 9.55 -5.51
CA ILE A 5 44.82 9.22 -4.21
C ILE A 5 43.36 9.67 -4.18
N SER A 6 43.06 10.86 -4.73
CA SER A 6 41.69 11.39 -4.76
C SER A 6 40.73 10.54 -5.61
N THR A 7 41.20 10.02 -6.76
CA THR A 7 40.39 9.17 -7.64
C THR A 7 40.15 7.79 -7.05
N ALA A 8 41.16 7.20 -6.40
CA ALA A 8 41.01 5.93 -5.68
C ALA A 8 39.99 6.03 -4.52
N ILE A 9 39.98 7.14 -3.78
CA ILE A 9 38.99 7.39 -2.72
C ILE A 9 37.58 7.52 -3.30
N ALA A 10 37.43 8.21 -4.43
CA ALA A 10 36.13 8.38 -5.10
C ALA A 10 35.56 7.05 -5.62
N GLU A 11 36.41 6.16 -6.17
CA GLU A 11 35.99 4.81 -6.59
C GLU A 11 35.57 3.93 -5.40
N LEU A 12 36.30 3.99 -4.29
CA LEU A 12 35.97 3.25 -3.07
C LEU A 12 34.62 3.71 -2.48
N GLU A 13 34.36 5.02 -2.44
CA GLU A 13 33.07 5.54 -1.99
C GLU A 13 31.92 5.10 -2.89
N LYS A 14 32.11 5.16 -4.21
CA LYS A 14 31.09 4.75 -5.19
C LYS A 14 30.75 3.27 -5.02
N ASN A 15 31.76 2.42 -4.82
CA ASN A 15 31.55 0.99 -4.60
C ASN A 15 30.83 0.71 -3.28
N LYS A 16 31.18 1.42 -2.20
CA LYS A 16 30.49 1.33 -0.89
C LYS A 16 29.03 1.75 -0.99
N ARG A 17 28.72 2.83 -1.73
CA ARG A 17 27.36 3.31 -1.99
C ARG A 17 26.52 2.28 -2.76
N ASN A 18 27.08 1.71 -3.83
CA ASN A 18 26.42 0.68 -4.63
C ASN A 18 26.16 -0.60 -3.83
N ARG A 19 27.10 -1.02 -2.97
CA ARG A 19 26.91 -2.17 -2.08
C ARG A 19 25.77 -1.93 -1.09
N LYS A 20 25.73 -0.76 -0.45
CA LYS A 20 24.61 -0.37 0.43
C LYS A 20 23.28 -0.41 -0.33
N ARG A 21 23.22 0.13 -1.55
CA ARG A 21 21.98 0.14 -2.37
C ARG A 21 21.49 -1.27 -2.70
N LYS A 22 22.40 -2.20 -3.02
CA LYS A 22 22.07 -3.61 -3.26
C LYS A 22 21.56 -4.31 -2.00
N VAL A 23 22.16 -4.03 -0.84
CA VAL A 23 21.70 -4.56 0.46
C VAL A 23 20.29 -4.06 0.77
N TRP A 24 20.04 -2.75 0.63
CA TRP A 24 18.70 -2.18 0.84
C TRP A 24 17.65 -2.76 -0.12
N ALA A 25 18.00 -2.98 -1.39
CA ALA A 25 17.10 -3.62 -2.35
C ALA A 25 16.76 -5.06 -1.94
N ALA A 26 17.75 -5.85 -1.50
CA ALA A 26 17.54 -7.21 -1.01
C ALA A 26 16.64 -7.24 0.24
N VAL A 27 16.84 -6.31 1.19
CA VAL A 27 15.99 -6.17 2.39
C VAL A 27 14.54 -5.88 2.01
N ILE A 28 14.29 -5.00 1.03
CA ILE A 28 12.93 -4.69 0.56
C ILE A 28 12.26 -5.93 -0.05
N ILE A 29 12.99 -6.71 -0.86
CA ILE A 29 12.46 -7.92 -1.49
C ILE A 29 12.10 -8.98 -0.43
N ILE A 30 12.98 -9.20 0.55
CA ILE A 30 12.73 -10.15 1.64
C ILE A 30 11.53 -9.71 2.48
N LEU A 31 11.44 -8.42 2.79
CA LEU A 31 10.31 -7.86 3.54
C LEU A 31 8.99 -8.02 2.76
N ALA A 32 9.01 -7.79 1.45
CA ALA A 32 7.86 -8.02 0.58
C ALA A 32 7.45 -9.51 0.59
N LEU A 33 8.40 -10.44 0.47
CA LEU A 33 8.12 -11.88 0.52
C LEU A 33 7.52 -12.33 1.86
N ILE A 34 8.03 -11.81 2.98
CA ILE A 34 7.47 -12.11 4.32
C ILE A 34 6.06 -11.52 4.45
N MET A 35 5.84 -10.32 3.91
CA MET A 35 4.55 -9.63 3.95
C MET A 35 3.48 -10.27 3.05
N ILE A 36 3.85 -11.04 2.01
CA ILE A 36 2.86 -11.69 1.12
C ILE A 36 1.90 -12.60 1.90
N LYS A 37 2.39 -13.42 2.84
CA LYS A 37 1.55 -14.34 3.62
C LYS A 37 0.54 -13.63 4.54
N PRO A 38 0.94 -12.69 5.42
CA PRO A 38 -0.02 -11.98 6.24
C PRO A 38 -0.94 -11.10 5.39
N VAL A 39 -0.45 -10.45 4.33
CA VAL A 39 -1.29 -9.65 3.44
C VAL A 39 -2.32 -10.52 2.72
N SER A 40 -1.97 -11.72 2.28
CA SER A 40 -2.93 -12.63 1.65
C SER A 40 -3.97 -13.13 2.65
N ILE A 41 -3.58 -13.50 3.88
CA ILE A 41 -4.51 -13.91 4.93
C ILE A 41 -5.45 -12.76 5.32
N PHE A 42 -4.92 -11.55 5.52
CA PHE A 42 -5.72 -10.37 5.79
C PHE A 42 -6.66 -10.04 4.64
N SER A 43 -6.19 -10.09 3.39
CA SER A 43 -7.00 -9.84 2.21
C SER A 43 -8.12 -10.86 2.07
N VAL A 44 -7.85 -12.15 2.28
CA VAL A 44 -8.85 -13.22 2.24
C VAL A 44 -9.85 -13.10 3.39
N ASN A 45 -9.42 -12.81 4.61
CA ASN A 45 -10.33 -12.61 5.75
C ASN A 45 -11.19 -11.36 5.58
N PHE A 46 -10.60 -10.27 5.10
CA PHE A 46 -11.34 -9.06 4.75
C PHE A 46 -12.33 -9.33 3.62
N PHE A 47 -11.95 -10.14 2.63
CA PHE A 47 -12.83 -10.54 1.54
C PHE A 47 -13.96 -11.46 2.00
N LEU A 48 -13.69 -12.42 2.89
CA LEU A 48 -14.72 -13.28 3.47
C LEU A 48 -15.65 -12.48 4.39
N PHE A 49 -15.11 -11.52 5.13
CA PHE A 49 -15.89 -10.60 5.94
C PHE A 49 -16.81 -9.77 5.05
N PHE A 50 -16.31 -9.14 3.99
CA PHE A 50 -17.12 -8.42 3.03
C PHE A 50 -18.11 -9.32 2.28
N SER A 51 -17.68 -10.48 1.81
CA SER A 51 -18.54 -11.42 1.12
C SER A 51 -19.70 -11.84 2.02
N LYS A 52 -19.46 -12.09 3.31
CA LYS A 52 -20.52 -12.32 4.29
C LYS A 52 -21.39 -11.07 4.49
N LEU A 53 -20.78 -9.91 4.72
CA LEU A 53 -21.45 -8.61 4.91
C LEU A 53 -22.43 -8.26 3.78
N PHE A 54 -22.11 -8.65 2.55
CA PHE A 54 -22.92 -8.39 1.35
C PHE A 54 -23.79 -9.59 0.94
N ASN A 55 -23.41 -10.85 1.25
CA ASN A 55 -24.24 -12.03 0.98
C ASN A 55 -25.44 -12.15 1.92
N THR A 56 -25.40 -11.59 3.13
CA THR A 56 -26.61 -11.53 3.96
C THR A 56 -27.72 -10.68 3.32
N GLY A 57 -27.36 -9.79 2.38
CA GLY A 57 -28.29 -8.93 1.66
C GLY A 57 -28.54 -9.31 0.20
N GLY A 58 -27.86 -10.31 -0.37
CA GLY A 58 -28.01 -10.73 -1.78
C GLY A 58 -27.81 -9.62 -2.84
N ALA A 59 -27.30 -8.45 -2.44
CA ALA A 59 -27.55 -7.21 -3.17
C ALA A 59 -26.47 -6.88 -4.23
N LEU A 60 -25.26 -7.43 -4.13
CA LEU A 60 -24.14 -7.04 -5.00
C LEU A 60 -23.28 -8.24 -5.45
N PRO A 61 -23.04 -8.38 -6.77
CA PRO A 61 -22.10 -9.37 -7.29
C PRO A 61 -20.67 -9.12 -6.78
N ASN A 62 -19.93 -10.19 -6.48
CA ASN A 62 -18.55 -10.12 -6.00
C ASN A 62 -17.66 -9.23 -6.89
N GLN A 63 -17.87 -9.24 -8.21
CA GLN A 63 -17.13 -8.43 -9.18
C GLN A 63 -17.30 -6.92 -8.95
N VAL A 64 -18.52 -6.48 -8.58
CA VAL A 64 -18.80 -5.07 -8.26
C VAL A 64 -18.09 -4.67 -6.99
N LEU A 65 -18.03 -5.60 -6.03
CA LEU A 65 -17.29 -5.42 -4.80
C LEU A 65 -15.79 -5.20 -5.03
N TRP A 66 -15.19 -6.01 -5.91
CA TRP A 66 -13.80 -5.86 -6.36
C TRP A 66 -13.56 -4.50 -7.03
N ALA A 67 -14.50 -4.04 -7.86
CA ALA A 67 -14.40 -2.74 -8.51
C ALA A 67 -14.42 -1.59 -7.48
N ILE A 68 -15.34 -1.64 -6.50
CA ILE A 68 -15.44 -0.63 -5.44
C ILE A 68 -14.16 -0.60 -4.60
N LEU A 69 -13.66 -1.76 -4.17
CA LEU A 69 -12.40 -1.87 -3.43
C LEU A 69 -11.20 -1.34 -4.24
N GLY A 70 -11.13 -1.69 -5.52
CA GLY A 70 -10.10 -1.18 -6.43
C GLY A 70 -10.13 0.35 -6.56
N ILE A 71 -11.32 0.94 -6.65
CA ILE A 71 -11.50 2.40 -6.70
C ILE A 71 -11.01 3.05 -5.41
N PHE A 72 -11.37 2.51 -4.23
CA PHE A 72 -10.92 3.08 -2.96
C PHE A 72 -9.42 2.93 -2.77
N VAL A 73 -8.84 1.76 -3.06
CA VAL A 73 -7.38 1.55 -2.98
C VAL A 73 -6.65 2.47 -3.96
N GLY A 74 -7.16 2.61 -5.18
CA GLY A 74 -6.64 3.53 -6.19
C GLY A 74 -6.73 4.99 -5.74
N ALA A 75 -7.82 5.41 -5.11
CA ALA A 75 -7.99 6.75 -4.57
C ALA A 75 -7.05 7.04 -3.39
N ILE A 76 -6.85 6.08 -2.49
CA ILE A 76 -5.90 6.20 -1.36
C ILE A 76 -4.47 6.31 -1.90
N TYR A 77 -4.09 5.43 -2.83
CA TYR A 77 -2.75 5.44 -3.43
C TYR A 77 -2.52 6.71 -4.26
N GLY A 78 -3.51 7.14 -5.04
CA GLY A 78 -3.48 8.37 -5.81
C GLY A 78 -3.35 9.61 -4.93
N ALA A 79 -4.11 9.70 -3.83
CA ALA A 79 -3.99 10.78 -2.86
C ALA A 79 -2.62 10.77 -2.16
N TRP A 80 -2.08 9.59 -1.84
CA TRP A 80 -0.74 9.47 -1.27
C TRP A 80 0.37 9.91 -2.23
N ALA A 81 0.30 9.50 -3.49
CA ALA A 81 1.23 9.91 -4.54
C ALA A 81 1.14 11.44 -4.80
N ALA A 82 -0.09 11.98 -4.84
CA ALA A 82 -0.34 13.41 -4.99
C ALA A 82 0.22 14.20 -3.79
N ARG A 83 0.05 13.71 -2.56
CA ARG A 83 0.67 14.30 -1.37
C ARG A 83 2.18 14.37 -1.49
N ARG A 84 2.82 13.28 -1.93
CA ARG A 84 4.29 13.24 -2.08
C ARG A 84 4.79 14.19 -3.17
N LYS A 85 4.02 14.40 -4.24
CA LYS A 85 4.42 15.23 -5.38
C LYS A 85 4.10 16.72 -5.19
N TYR A 86 2.98 17.04 -4.56
CA TYR A 86 2.46 18.41 -4.46
C TYR A 86 2.47 18.98 -3.03
N ASN A 87 3.04 18.25 -2.06
CA ASN A 87 3.10 18.65 -0.64
C ASN A 87 1.71 19.02 -0.06
N LEU A 88 0.67 18.32 -0.54
CA LEU A 88 -0.70 18.54 -0.10
C LEU A 88 -0.88 18.18 1.38
N ASP A 89 -1.74 18.94 2.04
CA ASP A 89 -2.10 18.72 3.43
C ASP A 89 -2.59 17.29 3.69
N ALA A 90 -2.27 16.73 4.87
CA ALA A 90 -2.60 15.33 5.20
C ALA A 90 -4.11 15.02 5.13
N LYS A 91 -4.94 16.07 5.24
CA LYS A 91 -6.41 16.03 5.13
C LYS A 91 -6.88 15.41 3.80
N TRP A 92 -6.14 15.63 2.72
CA TRP A 92 -6.48 15.13 1.38
C TRP A 92 -6.34 13.61 1.24
N VAL A 93 -5.47 12.98 2.04
CA VAL A 93 -5.37 11.52 2.14
C VAL A 93 -6.42 10.96 3.10
N LEU A 94 -6.86 11.77 4.06
CA LEU A 94 -7.85 11.38 5.05
C LEU A 94 -9.26 11.20 4.44
N TYR A 95 -9.62 11.96 3.41
CA TYR A 95 -10.93 11.83 2.75
C TYR A 95 -11.20 10.45 2.12
N PRO A 96 -10.32 9.89 1.26
CA PRO A 96 -10.55 8.56 0.70
C PRO A 96 -10.45 7.44 1.75
N VAL A 97 -9.61 7.61 2.77
CA VAL A 97 -9.54 6.67 3.91
C VAL A 97 -10.83 6.72 4.73
N GLY A 98 -11.31 7.91 5.07
CA GLY A 98 -12.55 8.13 5.80
C GLY A 98 -13.78 7.68 5.02
N GLY A 99 -13.79 7.87 3.70
CA GLY A 99 -14.83 7.33 2.82
C GLY A 99 -14.91 5.81 2.86
N LEU A 100 -13.76 5.13 2.86
CA LEU A 100 -13.70 3.67 3.01
C LEU A 100 -14.17 3.22 4.41
N THR A 101 -13.78 3.94 5.47
CA THR A 101 -14.25 3.66 6.84
C THR A 101 -15.76 3.84 6.96
N LEU A 102 -16.31 4.90 6.38
CA LEU A 102 -17.74 5.21 6.43
C LEU A 102 -18.55 4.22 5.59
N PHE A 103 -18.02 3.80 4.43
CA PHE A 103 -18.59 2.72 3.63
C PHE A 103 -18.66 1.41 4.42
N ILE A 104 -17.56 1.00 5.07
CA ILE A 104 -17.55 -0.20 5.94
C ILE A 104 -18.56 -0.07 7.08
N LEU A 105 -18.64 1.10 7.72
CA LEU A 105 -19.55 1.37 8.82
C LEU A 105 -21.01 1.27 8.38
N ILE A 106 -21.36 1.82 7.21
CA ILE A 106 -22.70 1.69 6.61
C ILE A 106 -23.00 0.22 6.34
N CYS A 107 -22.06 -0.52 5.77
CA CYS A 107 -22.28 -1.94 5.48
C CYS A 107 -22.46 -2.77 6.77
N LEU A 108 -21.71 -2.45 7.84
CA LEU A 108 -21.92 -3.04 9.17
C LEU A 108 -23.27 -2.67 9.78
N LEU A 109 -23.73 -1.43 9.59
CA LEU A 109 -25.02 -0.96 10.10
C LEU A 109 -26.20 -1.60 9.35
N ILE A 110 -26.08 -1.77 8.03
CA ILE A 110 -27.08 -2.46 7.21
C ILE A 110 -27.09 -3.96 7.52
N ASN A 111 -25.91 -4.55 7.73
CA ASN A 111 -25.75 -5.95 8.11
C ASN A 111 -25.92 -6.17 9.64
N LYS A 112 -26.82 -5.44 10.30
CA LYS A 112 -27.19 -5.69 11.71
C LYS A 112 -28.08 -6.94 11.83
N VAL A 113 -27.58 -8.08 11.33
CA VAL A 113 -27.93 -9.48 11.67
C VAL A 113 -26.69 -10.33 11.41
#